data_AF-A0A9D2G0X2-F1
#
_entry.id   AF-A0A9D2G0X2-F1
#
_cell.length_a   1.000
_cell.length_b   1.000
_cell.length_c   1.000
_cell.angle_alpha   90.00
_cell.angle_beta   90.00
_cell.angle_gamma   90.00
#
_symmetry.space_group_name_H-M   'P 1'
#
loop_
_entity.id
_entity.type
_entity.pdbx_description
1 polymer ?
#
loop_
_entity_poly.entity_id
_entity_poly.type
_entity_poly.pdbx_seq_one_letter_code
_entity_poly.pdbx_strand_id
1 'polypeptide(L)' 'VPTRLIPDAIKNTNTKITHRLVAEDDCRAIAESMGISDEQRMIIPKLLVGQCIVSTSLTTEKHWVQVNKMK' A
#
# COMPACT_ATOMS: atom_id res chain seq x y z
N VAL A 1 4.54 -8.98 6.43
CA VAL A 1 3.06 -9.00 6.38
C VAL A 1 2.55 -7.96 7.38
N PRO A 2 1.82 -6.93 6.91
CA PRO A 2 1.32 -5.83 7.74
C PRO A 2 0.69 -6.26 9.07
N THR A 3 -0.11 -7.33 9.09
CA THR A 3 -0.81 -7.82 10.29
C THR A 3 0.10 -8.26 11.44
N ARG A 4 1.41 -8.46 11.19
CA ARG A 4 2.39 -8.79 12.23
C ARG A 4 3.08 -7.57 12.85
N LEU A 5 2.81 -6.37 12.35
CA LEU A 5 3.36 -5.13 12.89
C LEU A 5 2.45 -4.59 14.00
N ILE A 6 3.04 -3.84 14.92
CA ILE A 6 2.25 -3.08 15.89
C ILE A 6 1.37 -2.06 15.15
N PRO A 7 0.08 -1.92 15.50
CA PRO A 7 -0.86 -1.08 14.76
C PRO A 7 -0.39 0.37 14.56
N ASP A 8 0.30 0.94 15.55
CA ASP A 8 0.80 2.31 15.50
C ASP A 8 1.85 2.52 14.42
N ALA A 9 2.69 1.52 14.15
CA ALA A 9 3.66 1.61 13.06
C ALA A 9 2.96 1.68 11.69
N ILE A 10 1.83 0.98 11.55
CA ILE A 10 1.03 0.99 10.32
C ILE A 10 0.27 2.32 10.19
N LYS A 11 -0.38 2.79 11.26
CA LYS A 11 -1.25 3.97 11.22
C LYS A 11 -0.45 5.28 11.10
N ASN A 12 0.58 5.45 11.92
CA ASN A 12 1.24 6.74 12.13
C ASN A 12 2.41 7.03 11.17
N THR A 13 2.72 6.09 10.27
CA THR A 13 3.72 6.32 9.22
C THR A 13 3.14 7.19 8.10
N ASN A 14 3.84 8.29 7.79
CA ASN A 14 3.42 9.25 6.77
C ASN A 14 3.36 8.63 5.36
N THR A 15 4.50 8.15 4.87
CA THR A 15 4.62 7.62 3.51
C THR A 15 4.58 6.10 3.52
N LYS A 16 3.70 5.54 2.69
CA LYS A 16 3.51 4.10 2.54
C LYS A 16 3.70 3.72 1.08
N ILE A 17 4.60 2.78 0.84
CA ILE A 17 4.85 2.19 -0.47
C ILE A 17 4.46 0.72 -0.38
N THR A 18 3.35 0.38 -1.01
CA THR A 18 2.75 -0.95 -0.91
C THR A 18 2.97 -1.70 -2.21
N HIS A 19 3.83 -2.72 -2.14
CA HIS A 19 3.96 -3.73 -3.20
C HIS A 19 2.86 -4.79 -3.06
N ARG A 20 2.87 -5.78 -3.96
CA ARG A 20 1.92 -6.88 -3.97
C ARG A 20 1.81 -7.55 -2.60
N LEU A 21 0.59 -7.63 -2.07
CA LEU A 21 0.20 -8.43 -0.91
C LEU A 21 -0.89 -9.40 -1.36
N VAL A 22 -0.84 -10.66 -0.90
CA VAL A 22 -1.76 -11.71 -1.36
C VAL A 22 -2.86 -11.99 -0.32
N ALA A 23 -2.53 -11.90 0.96
CA ALA A 23 -3.48 -12.15 2.03
C ALA A 23 -4.48 -10.98 2.17
N GLU A 24 -5.76 -11.31 2.31
CA GLU A 24 -6.84 -10.31 2.33
C GLU A 24 -6.75 -9.39 3.55
N ASP A 25 -6.41 -9.95 4.71
CA ASP A 25 -6.22 -9.24 5.97
C ASP A 25 -5.08 -8.20 5.89
N ASP A 26 -3.95 -8.58 5.29
CA ASP A 26 -2.83 -7.67 5.00
C ASP A 26 -3.23 -6.55 4.04
N CYS A 27 -3.98 -6.89 2.98
CA CYS A 27 -4.47 -5.90 2.02
C CYS A 27 -5.43 -4.90 2.69
N ARG A 28 -6.32 -5.39 3.56
CA ARG A 28 -7.28 -4.56 4.30
C ARG A 28 -6.57 -3.63 5.29
N ALA A 29 -5.68 -4.17 6.12
CA ALA A 29 -4.93 -3.39 7.11
C ALA A 29 -4.15 -2.23 6.47
N ILE A 30 -3.52 -2.48 5.32
CA ILE A 30 -2.80 -1.44 4.58
C ILE A 30 -3.74 -0.47 3.88
N ALA A 31 -4.79 -0.95 3.20
CA ALA A 31 -5.73 -0.09 2.51
C ALA A 31 -6.38 0.94 3.45
N GLU A 32 -6.83 0.49 4.63
CA GLU A 32 -7.38 1.35 5.68
C GLU A 32 -6.35 2.42 6.12
N SER A 33 -5.09 2.01 6.32
CA SER A 33 -4.02 2.93 6.73
C SER A 33 -3.56 3.91 5.63
N MET A 34 -3.90 3.64 4.37
CA MET A 34 -3.60 4.46 3.21
C MET A 34 -4.79 5.35 2.80
N GLY A 35 -5.99 5.08 3.33
CA GLY A 35 -7.23 5.78 2.96
C GLY A 35 -7.64 5.55 1.51
N ILE A 36 -7.41 4.35 0.97
CA ILE A 36 -7.86 3.96 -0.38
C ILE A 36 -9.19 3.21 -0.29
N SER A 37 -10.00 3.28 -1.36
CA SER A 37 -11.32 2.62 -1.39
C SER A 37 -11.22 1.09 -1.45
N ASP A 38 -12.32 0.40 -1.17
CA ASP A 38 -12.40 -1.06 -1.30
C ASP A 38 -12.14 -1.52 -2.73
N GLU A 39 -12.60 -0.77 -3.74
CA GLU A 39 -12.33 -1.07 -5.15
C GLU A 39 -10.85 -0.91 -5.48
N GLN A 40 -10.21 0.15 -4.99
CA GLN A 40 -8.77 0.38 -5.17
C GLN A 40 -7.93 -0.70 -4.47
N ARG A 41 -8.35 -1.16 -3.29
CA ARG A 41 -7.69 -2.28 -2.58
C ARG A 41 -7.59 -3.53 -3.46
N MET A 42 -8.57 -3.79 -4.33
CA MET A 42 -8.58 -4.98 -5.21
C MET A 42 -7.42 -5.00 -6.22
N ILE A 43 -6.68 -3.90 -6.39
CA ILE A 43 -5.47 -3.83 -7.22
C ILE A 43 -4.25 -4.41 -6.50
N ILE A 44 -4.15 -4.28 -5.17
CA ILE A 44 -2.98 -4.70 -4.37
C ILE A 44 -2.53 -6.14 -4.71
N PRO A 45 -3.40 -7.18 -4.71
CA PRO A 45 -2.99 -8.54 -5.03
C PRO A 45 -2.63 -8.77 -6.49
N LYS A 46 -2.96 -7.83 -7.39
CA LYS A 46 -2.71 -7.89 -8.84
C LYS A 46 -1.44 -7.15 -9.27
N LEU A 47 -0.79 -6.42 -8.37
CA LEU A 47 0.45 -5.68 -8.67
C LEU A 47 1.54 -6.64 -9.19
N LEU A 48 2.14 -6.27 -10.31
CA LEU A 48 3.29 -6.96 -10.90
C LEU A 48 4.59 -6.55 -10.21
N VAL A 49 5.67 -7.27 -10.52
CA VAL A 49 7.02 -6.91 -10.04
C VAL A 49 7.36 -5.48 -10.48
N GLY A 50 7.82 -4.68 -9.53
CA GLY A 50 8.10 -3.26 -9.73
C GLY A 50 6.88 -2.35 -9.58
N GLN A 51 5.66 -2.86 -9.51
CA GLN A 51 4.47 -2.03 -9.26
C GLN A 51 4.26 -1.81 -7.76
N CYS A 52 3.81 -0.62 -7.40
CA CYS A 52 3.37 -0.29 -6.05
C CYS A 52 2.27 0.78 -6.03
N ILE A 53 1.58 0.85 -4.90
CA ILE A 53 0.71 1.98 -4.55
C ILE A 53 1.48 2.85 -3.58
N VAL A 54 1.51 4.16 -3.85
CA VAL A 54 2.14 5.15 -3.00
C VAL A 54 1.07 6.04 -2.38
N SER A 55 1.10 6.12 -1.04
CA SER A 55 0.32 7.08 -0.27
C SER A 55 1.27 7.94 0.56
N THR A 56 1.10 9.24 0.50
CA THR A 56 1.80 10.22 1.35
C THR A 56 0.79 11.21 1.91
N SER A 57 1.10 11.86 3.03
CA SER A 57 0.23 12.91 3.60
C SER A 57 0.40 14.26 2.90
N LEU A 58 1.38 14.38 1.98
CA LEU A 58 1.66 15.61 1.24
C LEU A 58 0.70 15.82 0.06
N THR A 59 -0.01 14.77 -0.35
CA THR A 59 -1.01 14.79 -1.43
C THR A 59 -2.22 13.97 -1.03
N THR A 60 -3.42 14.46 -1.34
CA THR A 60 -4.65 13.66 -1.21
C THR A 60 -4.74 12.60 -2.31
N GLU A 61 -4.08 12.84 -3.44
CA GLU A 61 -3.98 11.90 -4.55
C GLU A 61 -3.16 10.66 -4.17
N LYS A 62 -3.65 9.49 -4.60
CA LYS A 62 -3.03 8.19 -4.41
C LYS A 62 -2.51 7.72 -5.75
N HIS A 63 -1.21 7.44 -5.82
CA HIS A 63 -0.55 7.14 -7.09
C HIS A 63 -0.29 5.64 -7.21
N TRP A 64 -0.67 5.06 -8.35
CA TRP A 64 -0.11 3.80 -8.79
C TRP A 64 1.18 4.10 -9.54
N VAL A 65 2.30 3.55 -9.06
CA VAL A 65 3.64 3.80 -9.59
C VAL A 65 4.29 2.51 -10.08
N GLN A 66 5.04 2.60 -11.18
CA GLN A 66 5.99 1.57 -11.63
C GLN A 66 7.40 2.00 -11.20
N VAL A 67 8.00 1.24 -10.30
CA VAL A 67 9.38 1.38 -9.85
C VAL A 67 10.28 0.55 -10.76
N ASN A 68 11.22 1.22 -11.40
CA ASN A 68 12.25 0.59 -12.22
C ASN A 68 13.47 0.25 -11.38
N LYS A 69 14.12 -0.87 -11.69
CA LYS A 69 15.39 -1.24 -11.06
C LYS A 69 16.46 -0.21 -11.46
N MET A 70 17.08 0.43 -10.48
CA MET A 70 18.23 1.31 -10.72
C MET A 70 19.43 0.44 -11.13
N LYS A 71 20.19 0.89 -12.14
CA LYS A 71 21.42 0.24 -12.61
C LYS A 71 22.57 0.48 -11.64
#